data_AF-A0A0B0DBA2-F1
#
_entry.id   AF-A0A0B0DBA2-F1
#
_cell.length_a   1.000
_cell.length_b   1.000
_cell.length_c   1.000
_cell.angle_alpha   90.00
_cell.angle_beta   90.00
_cell.angle_gamma   90.00
#
_symmetry.space_group_name_H-M   'P 1'
#
loop_
_entity.id
_entity.type
_entity.pdbx_description
1 polymer ?
#
loop_
_entity_poly.entity_id
_entity_poly.type
_entity_poly.pdbx_seq_one_letter_code
_entity_poly.pdbx_strand_id
1 'polypeptide(L)'
;MVVDTIDPDTKGKPRAMWVSGISGNSWVGKQVEVWTQDGVQESYPEQADADKVVVLEMSEVEGADLEADEALSNALTDLSTQDILSVKMLSFDIDSDEWLVQLSKVGTESGEVEKFVPDSK
;
A
#
# COMPACT_ATOMS: atom_id res chain seq x y z
N MET A 1 3.49 1.32 8.84
CA MET A 1 4.44 1.17 7.72
C MET A 1 3.83 1.91 6.53
N VAL A 2 4.63 2.70 5.82
CA VAL A 2 4.27 3.30 4.54
C VAL A 2 5.27 2.80 3.50
N VAL A 3 4.81 2.49 2.29
CA VAL A 3 5.64 1.93 1.22
C VAL A 3 5.27 2.64 -0.08
N ASP A 4 6.27 3.06 -0.84
CA ASP A 4 6.05 3.62 -2.18
C ASP A 4 5.47 2.56 -3.12
N THR A 5 4.65 2.99 -4.08
CA THR A 5 4.23 2.16 -5.20
C THR A 5 5.39 1.90 -6.15
N ILE A 6 5.36 0.79 -6.88
CA ILE A 6 6.30 0.56 -7.97
C ILE A 6 5.88 1.39 -9.17
N ASP A 7 6.69 2.40 -9.49
CA ASP A 7 6.64 3.07 -10.78
C ASP A 7 7.40 2.21 -11.82
N PRO A 8 6.74 1.73 -12.89
CA PRO A 8 7.37 0.90 -13.92
C PRO A 8 8.53 1.60 -14.64
N ASP A 9 8.57 2.93 -14.65
CA ASP A 9 9.59 3.72 -15.33
C ASP A 9 10.79 4.07 -14.42
N THR A 10 10.65 3.86 -13.10
CA THR A 10 11.70 4.16 -12.13
C THR A 10 12.58 2.93 -11.84
N LYS A 11 13.88 3.06 -12.06
CA LYS A 11 14.86 2.03 -11.66
C LYS A 11 15.22 2.17 -10.19
N GLY A 12 14.84 1.21 -9.36
CA GLY A 12 15.22 1.16 -7.95
C GLY A 12 14.35 0.21 -7.14
N LYS A 13 14.73 -0.04 -5.89
CA LYS A 13 13.80 -0.65 -4.92
C LYS A 13 12.85 0.44 -4.44
N PRO A 14 11.54 0.18 -4.32
CA PRO A 14 10.63 1.14 -3.73
C PRO A 14 11.05 1.43 -2.28
N ARG A 15 10.85 2.67 -1.85
CA ARG A 15 11.18 3.09 -0.49
C ARG A 15 10.11 2.58 0.46
N ALA A 16 10.51 2.36 1.70
CA ALA A 16 9.63 1.93 2.78
C ALA A 16 10.03 2.68 4.05
N MET A 17 9.05 3.07 4.85
CA MET A 17 9.24 3.84 6.06
C MET A 17 8.40 3.30 7.22
N TRP A 18 9.05 3.14 8.37
CA TRP A 18 8.42 2.96 9.68
C TRP A 18 8.13 4.34 10.26
N VAL A 19 6.85 4.62 10.42
CA VAL A 19 6.34 5.90 10.89
C VAL A 19 5.77 5.71 12.30
N SER A 20 6.24 6.50 13.26
CA SER A 20 5.76 6.55 14.65
C SER A 20 5.20 7.94 15.00
N GLY A 21 4.74 8.15 16.23
CA GLY A 21 4.35 9.47 16.73
C GLY A 21 2.88 9.88 16.57
N ILE A 22 2.12 9.22 15.70
CA ILE A 22 0.67 9.47 15.55
C ILE A 22 -0.14 8.23 15.95
N SER A 23 -1.08 8.42 16.88
CA SER A 23 -2.06 7.42 17.29
C SER A 23 -3.43 7.72 16.67
N GLY A 24 -4.08 6.71 16.11
CA GLY A 24 -5.44 6.82 15.59
C GLY A 24 -5.52 6.64 14.08
N ASN A 25 -6.50 5.84 13.67
CA ASN A 25 -6.86 5.40 12.33
C ASN A 25 -5.93 4.34 11.72
N SER A 26 -6.54 3.22 11.29
CA SER A 26 -5.87 2.22 10.45
C SER A 26 -5.77 2.78 9.03
N TRP A 27 -4.54 2.92 8.52
CA TRP A 27 -4.27 3.36 7.15
C TRP A 27 -3.94 2.22 6.20
N VAL A 28 -4.21 0.97 6.61
CA VAL A 28 -3.97 -0.21 5.78
C VAL A 28 -4.79 -0.07 4.49
N GLY A 29 -4.14 -0.27 3.35
CA GLY A 29 -4.75 -0.15 2.02
C GLY A 29 -4.94 1.27 1.51
N LYS A 30 -4.77 2.31 2.33
CA LYS A 30 -4.98 3.70 1.94
C LYS A 30 -3.72 4.33 1.37
N GLN A 31 -3.89 5.26 0.43
CA GLN A 31 -2.83 6.17 0.04
C GLN A 31 -2.73 7.32 1.06
N VAL A 32 -1.50 7.65 1.47
CA VAL A 32 -1.25 8.67 2.50
C VAL A 32 -0.10 9.59 2.13
N GLU A 33 -0.18 10.83 2.58
CA GLU A 33 0.96 11.75 2.68
C GLU A 33 1.41 11.86 4.14
N VAL A 34 2.74 11.76 4.36
CA VAL A 34 3.36 11.81 5.68
C VAL A 34 4.34 12.96 5.75
N TRP A 35 4.17 13.83 6.74
CA TRP A 35 5.14 14.85 7.10
C TRP A 35 5.91 14.37 8.33
N THR A 36 7.24 14.33 8.23
CA THR A 36 8.11 13.87 9.31
C THR A 36 8.68 15.04 10.10
N GLN A 37 8.88 14.83 11.40
CA GLN A 37 9.64 15.72 12.28
C GLN A 37 11.04 15.17 12.51
N ASP A 38 11.99 16.06 12.84
CA ASP A 38 13.36 15.70 13.25
C ASP A 38 14.18 14.87 12.24
N GLY A 39 13.75 14.81 10.98
CA GLY A 39 14.45 14.15 9.88
C GLY A 39 14.06 12.68 9.68
N VAL A 40 14.81 11.98 8.82
CA VAL A 40 14.61 10.56 8.51
C VAL A 40 15.89 9.81 8.81
N GLN A 41 15.81 8.72 9.57
CA GLN A 41 16.96 7.87 9.84
C GLN A 41 17.35 7.05 8.61
N GLU A 42 18.64 7.04 8.30
CA GLU A 42 19.22 6.30 7.17
C GLU A 42 19.27 4.79 7.47
N SER A 43 18.14 4.11 7.31
CA SER A 43 17.99 2.66 7.41
C SER A 43 17.06 2.11 6.33
N TYR A 44 16.94 0.79 6.21
CA TYR A 44 15.90 0.16 5.41
C TYR A 44 15.11 -0.87 6.23
N PRO A 45 13.79 -0.66 6.44
CA PRO A 45 13.03 0.55 6.13
C PRO A 45 13.59 1.80 6.80
N GLU A 46 13.34 2.95 6.21
CA GLU A 46 13.61 4.25 6.83
C GLU A 46 12.79 4.38 8.13
N GLN A 47 13.27 5.16 9.09
CA GLN A 47 12.53 5.40 10.33
C GLN A 47 12.33 6.89 10.55
N ALA A 48 11.10 7.30 10.87
CA ALA A 48 10.77 8.69 11.15
C ALA A 48 9.58 8.81 12.11
N ASP A 49 9.57 9.88 12.89
CA ASP A 49 8.37 10.31 13.63
C ASP A 49 7.52 11.20 12.71
N ALA A 50 6.24 10.88 12.59
CA ALA A 50 5.30 11.73 11.87
C ALA A 50 4.88 12.92 12.74
N ASP A 51 4.88 14.10 12.12
CA ASP A 51 4.18 15.29 12.61
C ASP A 51 2.72 15.26 12.16
N LYS A 52 2.47 14.80 10.92
CA LYS A 52 1.14 14.74 10.31
C LYS A 52 1.03 13.59 9.32
N VAL A 53 -0.14 12.95 9.29
CA VAL A 53 -0.55 12.00 8.24
C VAL A 53 -1.90 12.46 7.68
N VAL A 54 -2.00 12.50 6.35
CA VAL A 54 -3.26 12.77 5.64
C VAL A 54 -3.56 11.60 4.72
N VAL A 55 -4.79 11.11 4.78
CA VAL A 55 -5.30 10.13 3.81
C VAL A 55 -5.65 10.88 2.53
N LEU A 56 -5.14 10.40 1.40
CA LEU A 56 -5.54 10.86 0.09
C LEU A 56 -6.74 10.03 -0.39
N GLU A 57 -7.72 10.69 -1.00
CA GLU A 57 -8.79 9.99 -1.70
C GLU A 57 -8.19 9.24 -2.90
N MET A 58 -8.50 7.96 -3.00
CA MET A 58 -8.20 7.16 -4.18
C MET A 58 -9.36 7.30 -5.16
N SER A 59 -9.05 7.24 -6.46
CA SER A 59 -10.09 7.39 -7.49
C SER A 59 -11.15 6.30 -7.36
N GLU A 60 -12.42 6.69 -7.44
CA GLU A 60 -13.51 5.77 -7.71
C GLU A 60 -13.28 5.10 -9.07
N VAL A 61 -13.55 3.80 -9.15
CA VAL A 61 -13.45 3.04 -10.39
C VAL A 61 -14.86 2.72 -10.86
N GLU A 62 -15.20 3.18 -12.07
CA GLU A 62 -16.54 3.01 -12.63
C GLU A 62 -16.92 1.53 -12.70
N GLY A 63 -18.09 1.20 -12.15
CA GLY A 63 -18.62 -0.16 -12.13
C GLY A 63 -18.18 -1.01 -10.94
N ALA A 64 -17.26 -0.52 -10.09
CA ALA A 64 -16.87 -1.23 -8.87
C ALA A 64 -17.76 -0.84 -7.68
N ASP A 65 -18.12 -1.82 -6.86
CA ASP A 65 -18.80 -1.67 -5.59
C ASP A 65 -17.83 -1.27 -4.46
N LEU A 66 -16.63 -1.86 -4.42
CA LEU A 66 -15.57 -1.49 -3.47
C LEU A 66 -14.79 -0.26 -3.94
N GLU A 67 -14.35 0.54 -2.98
CA GLU A 67 -13.29 1.52 -3.24
C GLU A 67 -11.93 0.82 -3.38
N ALA A 68 -11.00 1.45 -4.10
CA ALA A 68 -9.68 0.87 -4.35
C ALA A 68 -8.89 0.59 -3.05
N ASP A 69 -9.06 1.44 -2.02
CA ASP A 69 -8.44 1.24 -0.72
C ASP A 69 -9.09 0.09 0.07
N GLU A 70 -10.40 -0.13 -0.07
CA GLU A 70 -11.12 -1.27 0.49
C GLU A 70 -10.61 -2.59 -0.12
N ALA A 71 -10.53 -2.66 -1.45
CA ALA A 71 -10.02 -3.83 -2.16
C ALA A 71 -8.56 -4.15 -1.76
N LEU A 72 -7.70 -3.13 -1.69
CA LEU A 72 -6.31 -3.29 -1.25
C LEU A 72 -6.22 -3.68 0.23
N SER A 73 -7.04 -3.09 1.11
CA SER A 73 -7.10 -3.44 2.52
C SER A 73 -7.49 -4.91 2.73
N ASN A 74 -8.46 -5.40 1.96
CA ASN A 74 -8.88 -6.81 1.98
C ASN A 74 -7.74 -7.73 1.55
N ALA A 75 -7.08 -7.43 0.43
CA ALA A 75 -5.94 -8.21 -0.06
C ALA A 75 -4.79 -8.28 0.97
N LEU A 76 -4.47 -7.16 1.61
CA LEU A 76 -3.38 -7.08 2.60
C LEU A 76 -3.72 -7.82 3.90
N THR A 77 -4.98 -7.77 4.35
CA THR A 77 -5.44 -8.46 5.56
C THR A 77 -5.32 -9.98 5.41
N ASP A 78 -5.68 -10.51 4.25
CA ASP A 78 -5.63 -11.95 3.96
C ASP A 78 -4.20 -12.52 3.89
N LEU A 79 -3.21 -11.71 3.58
CA LEU A 79 -1.83 -12.17 3.39
C LEU A 79 -1.11 -12.47 4.71
N SER A 80 -1.50 -11.85 5.83
CA SER A 80 -0.94 -12.05 7.18
C SER A 80 0.59 -12.27 7.19
N THR A 81 1.34 -11.46 6.43
CA THR A 81 2.80 -11.62 6.25
C THR A 81 3.60 -10.57 7.02
N GLN A 82 4.84 -10.92 7.37
CA GLN A 82 5.84 -9.97 7.88
C GLN A 82 6.65 -9.29 6.76
N ASP A 83 6.42 -9.70 5.51
CA ASP A 83 7.06 -9.10 4.34
C ASP A 83 6.62 -7.65 4.15
N ILE A 84 7.52 -6.82 3.63
CA ILE A 84 7.18 -5.48 3.16
C ILE A 84 6.65 -5.64 1.74
N LEU A 85 5.43 -5.16 1.51
CA LEU A 85 4.75 -5.28 0.22
C LEU A 85 4.63 -3.90 -0.41
N SER A 86 5.04 -3.78 -1.67
CA SER A 86 4.84 -2.59 -2.49
C SER A 86 3.82 -2.90 -3.58
N VAL A 87 2.89 -1.96 -3.80
CA VAL A 87 1.84 -2.12 -4.82
C VAL A 87 2.42 -1.89 -6.20
N LYS A 88 2.24 -2.87 -7.07
CA LYS A 88 2.63 -2.82 -8.48
C LYS A 88 1.45 -2.54 -9.39
N MET A 89 0.29 -3.13 -9.08
CA MET A 89 -0.95 -2.92 -9.81
C MET A 89 -2.14 -3.10 -8.88
N LEU A 90 -3.14 -2.25 -9.09
CA LEU A 90 -4.45 -2.35 -8.49
C LEU A 90 -5.45 -1.98 -9.58
N SER A 91 -6.24 -2.95 -10.03
CA SER A 91 -7.16 -2.77 -11.16
C SER A 91 -8.43 -3.58 -10.96
N PHE A 92 -9.58 -2.96 -11.22
CA PHE A 92 -10.86 -3.63 -11.27
C PHE A 92 -11.11 -4.25 -12.65
N ASP A 93 -11.57 -5.49 -12.67
CA ASP A 93 -12.03 -6.19 -13.86
C ASP A 93 -13.56 -6.37 -13.79
N ILE A 94 -14.27 -5.61 -14.63
CA ILE A 94 -15.73 -5.58 -14.70
C ILE A 94 -16.32 -6.89 -15.23
N ASP A 95 -15.57 -7.67 -16.03
CA ASP A 95 -16.08 -8.90 -16.61
C ASP A 95 -16.11 -10.03 -15.57
N SER A 96 -15.15 -10.03 -14.64
CA SER A 96 -15.06 -10.99 -13.55
C SER A 96 -15.67 -10.52 -12.22
N ASP A 97 -15.97 -9.22 -12.09
CA ASP A 97 -16.46 -8.61 -10.84
C ASP A 97 -15.43 -8.74 -9.69
N GLU A 98 -14.16 -8.54 -10.02
CA GLU A 98 -13.02 -8.76 -9.11
C GLU A 98 -11.96 -7.67 -9.26
N TRP A 99 -11.27 -7.39 -8.16
CA TRP A 99 -10.06 -6.58 -8.14
C TRP A 99 -8.82 -7.45 -8.25
N LEU A 100 -7.96 -7.15 -9.23
CA LEU A 100 -6.61 -7.66 -9.31
C LEU A 100 -5.67 -6.76 -8.49
N VAL A 101 -5.01 -7.36 -7.50
CA VAL A 101 -3.98 -6.73 -6.68
C VAL A 101 -2.64 -7.46 -6.90
N GLN A 102 -1.68 -6.77 -7.51
CA GLN A 102 -0.31 -7.26 -7.67
C GLN A 102 0.63 -6.52 -6.73
N LEU A 103 1.33 -7.29 -5.89
CA LEU A 103 2.25 -6.81 -4.88
C LEU A 103 3.62 -7.43 -5.08
N SER A 104 4.68 -6.64 -4.89
CA SER A 104 6.04 -7.16 -4.83
C SER A 104 6.53 -7.16 -3.38
N LYS A 105 7.17 -8.26 -2.98
CA LYS A 105 7.94 -8.33 -1.73
C LYS A 105 9.23 -7.54 -1.87
N VAL A 106 9.48 -6.65 -0.94
CA VAL A 106 10.63 -5.74 -0.95
C VAL A 106 11.44 -5.89 0.34
N GLY A 107 12.77 -5.81 0.23
CA GLY A 107 13.69 -6.06 1.34
C GLY A 107 14.54 -7.31 1.15
N THR A 108 14.50 -8.21 2.14
CA THR A 108 15.40 -9.37 2.28
C THR A 108 15.08 -10.51 1.32
N GLU A 109 13.78 -10.75 1.07
CA GLU A 109 13.30 -11.73 0.11
C GLU A 109 12.52 -11.02 -1.00
N SER A 110 12.84 -11.33 -2.25
CA SER A 110 12.14 -10.82 -3.42
C SER A 110 11.13 -11.86 -3.92
N GLY A 111 9.93 -11.41 -4.26
CA GLY A 111 8.89 -12.25 -4.83
C GLY A 111 7.70 -11.41 -5.26
N GLU A 112 6.82 -12.01 -6.06
CA GLU A 112 5.58 -11.38 -6.50
C GLU A 112 4.41 -12.13 -5.85
N VAL A 113 3.38 -11.37 -5.50
CA VAL A 113 2.14 -11.87 -4.91
C VAL A 113 1.00 -11.30 -5.75
N GLU A 114 0.12 -12.17 -6.20
CA GLU A 114 -1.07 -11.82 -6.95
C GLU A 114 -2.29 -12.25 -6.15
N LYS A 115 -3.28 -11.36 -6.05
CA LYS A 115 -4.54 -11.58 -5.35
C LYS A 115 -5.70 -11.10 -6.21
N PHE A 116 -6.73 -11.93 -6.27
CA PHE A 116 -8.05 -11.58 -6.79
C PHE A 116 -8.96 -11.38 -5.60
N VAL A 117 -9.58 -10.21 -5.51
CA VAL A 117 -10.49 -9.81 -4.42
C VAL A 117 -11.88 -9.65 -5.02
N PRO A 118 -12.88 -10.42 -4.58
CA PRO A 118 -14.26 -10.24 -5.01
C PRO A 118 -14.74 -8.82 -4.71
N ASP A 119 -15.40 -8.19 -5.69
CA ASP A 119 -15.94 -6.83 -5.55
C ASP A 119 -17.28 -6.85 -4.81
N SER A 120 -17.23 -7.20 -3.53
CA SER A 120 -18.41 -7.28 -2.66
C SER A 120 -18.12 -6.75 -1.26
N LYS A 121 -19.06 -5.98 -0.70
CA LYS A 121 -18.99 -5.37 0.64
C LYS A 121 -19.35 -6.33 1.77
#